data_AF-A0A914VZG6-F1
#
_entry.id   AF-A0A914VZG6-F1
#
_cell.length_a   1.000
_cell.length_b   1.000
_cell.length_c   1.000
_cell.angle_alpha   90.00
_cell.angle_beta   90.00
_cell.angle_gamma   90.00
#
_symmetry.space_group_name_H-M   'P 1'
#
loop_
_entity.id
_entity.type
_entity.pdbx_description
1 polymer ?
#
loop_
_entity_poly.entity_id
_entity_poly.type
_entity_poly.pdbx_seq_one_letter_code
_entity_poly.pdbx_strand_id
1 'polypeptide(L)'
;MDKVDDMSRSPERQRAVRKLHRLLGLLELLPEVILTCGVALAWYIRYTHYAYTSLMVVGACGMAVALLNVLLCYLNRPVALPSLYHLWLGCLLGLVALLDISSNLQHALGEWEDVANLMLVASVICQAFVLVLMRCCKAQGVLDRLWSRTDLLELIGAAGACLLAAPPDDLWSLLLLLLALGVVLTALRVGSVLSVANLALLLFTCEHYLFPDLHLSVNPYGMIVLISRLTITPLLDLALGSLTRLDRWHGLIIARPFCHRLTLTAMLVLEMSFFVAHAAVVKNHKEWYVVVPLFAVASVVWLVMHIVFAVILATLASRFSASQVSMSGSLSLKKALAARGLRYFESFVALQTLQLSKSRRDPESPPAIGDFTDAWTDFNSSAGGMRSAVFESQKPLYAVSRRWTDYDFRHPTAEEVLEYWTLTLPRVTHGCLKILMCGVSTRAPFCEFCCSRLIRRLRLRCWPPSELDTGHGFRLLLG
;
A
#
# COMPACT_ATOMS: atom_id res chain seq x y z
N MET A 1 17.16 7.91 38.42
CA MET A 1 17.11 6.99 37.27
C MET A 1 17.74 7.62 36.01
N ASP A 2 18.68 8.55 36.18
CA ASP A 2 18.90 9.65 35.21
C ASP A 2 20.12 9.46 34.29
N LYS A 3 20.89 8.37 34.47
CA LYS A 3 22.08 8.07 33.66
C LYS A 3 21.80 7.29 32.37
N VAL A 4 20.59 6.74 32.19
CA VAL A 4 20.25 5.91 31.01
C VAL A 4 19.69 6.75 29.86
N ASP A 5 18.98 7.84 30.15
CA ASP A 5 18.48 8.76 29.12
C ASP A 5 19.59 9.60 28.45
N ASP A 6 20.73 9.81 29.11
CA ASP A 6 21.81 10.66 28.60
C ASP A 6 22.56 10.01 27.41
N MET A 7 22.69 8.68 27.38
CA MET A 7 23.27 7.95 26.23
C MET A 7 22.43 8.07 24.94
N SER A 8 21.17 8.50 25.04
CA SER A 8 20.34 8.78 23.85
C SER A 8 20.73 10.09 23.15
N ARG A 9 21.49 10.97 23.82
CA ARG A 9 21.72 12.38 23.43
C ARG A 9 23.15 12.75 23.05
N SER A 10 24.07 11.79 22.86
CA SER A 10 25.45 12.15 22.49
C SER A 10 25.48 13.05 21.23
N PRO A 11 26.15 14.22 21.27
CA PRO A 11 26.14 15.18 20.17
C PRO A 11 26.85 14.66 18.92
N GLU A 12 27.65 13.60 19.07
CA GLU A 12 28.28 12.85 17.98
C GLU A 12 27.27 11.94 17.27
N ARG A 13 26.46 11.17 18.01
CA ARG A 13 25.39 10.35 17.42
C ARG A 13 24.38 11.22 16.68
N GLN A 14 24.01 12.37 17.24
CA GLN A 14 23.17 13.33 16.53
C GLN A 14 23.85 13.94 15.29
N ARG A 15 25.15 14.25 15.35
CA ARG A 15 25.91 14.70 14.17
C ARG A 15 25.98 13.62 13.08
N ALA A 16 26.20 12.36 13.46
CA ALA A 16 26.21 11.22 12.55
C ALA A 16 24.83 11.00 11.90
N VAL A 17 23.74 11.03 12.68
CA VAL A 17 22.37 10.94 12.15
C VAL A 17 22.04 12.10 11.20
N ARG A 18 22.44 13.34 11.53
CA ARG A 18 22.29 14.52 10.64
C ARG A 18 23.19 14.47 9.40
N LYS A 19 24.34 13.77 9.45
CA LYS A 19 25.20 13.52 8.28
C LYS A 19 24.57 12.45 7.38
N LEU A 20 24.06 11.36 7.98
CA LEU A 20 23.36 10.28 7.29
C LEU A 20 22.11 10.79 6.57
N HIS A 21 21.23 11.56 7.22
CA HIS A 21 20.04 12.13 6.56
C HIS A 21 20.40 13.06 5.39
N ARG A 22 21.49 13.84 5.49
CA ARG A 22 21.96 14.68 4.37
C ARG A 22 22.53 13.86 3.22
N LEU A 23 23.28 12.79 3.50
CA LEU A 23 23.78 11.87 2.48
C LEU A 23 22.63 11.10 1.79
N LEU A 24 21.62 10.68 2.56
CA LEU A 24 20.42 10.03 2.02
C LEU A 24 19.61 10.99 1.13
N GLY A 25 19.39 12.25 1.54
CA GLY A 25 18.70 13.25 0.71
C GLY A 25 19.48 13.63 -0.56
N LEU A 26 20.82 13.63 -0.52
CA LEU A 26 21.65 13.76 -1.73
C LEU A 26 21.52 12.54 -2.65
N LEU A 27 21.40 11.34 -2.08
CA LEU A 27 21.23 10.11 -2.84
C LEU A 27 19.82 10.00 -3.46
N GLU A 28 18.79 10.56 -2.83
CA GLU A 28 17.43 10.68 -3.40
C GLU A 28 17.36 11.60 -4.62
N LEU A 29 18.29 12.55 -4.77
CA LEU A 29 18.34 13.44 -5.94
C LEU A 29 18.92 12.75 -7.18
N LEU A 30 19.80 11.75 -7.00
CA LEU A 30 20.52 11.10 -8.09
C LEU A 30 19.61 10.42 -9.13
N PRO A 31 18.58 9.61 -8.75
CA PRO A 31 17.63 9.04 -9.71
C PRO A 31 16.91 10.09 -10.55
N GLU A 32 16.49 11.21 -9.96
CA GLU A 32 15.77 12.28 -10.64
C GLU A 32 16.67 13.06 -11.62
N VAL A 33 17.96 13.24 -11.31
CA VAL A 33 18.93 13.81 -12.26
C VAL A 33 19.20 12.87 -13.43
N ILE A 34 19.36 11.56 -13.18
CA ILE A 34 19.54 10.57 -14.26
C ILE A 34 18.30 10.53 -15.16
N LEU A 35 17.09 10.54 -14.56
CA LEU A 35 15.83 10.53 -15.30
C LEU A 35 15.64 11.79 -16.14
N THR A 36 15.86 12.98 -15.58
CA THR A 36 15.69 14.24 -16.32
C THR A 36 16.66 14.35 -17.49
N CYS A 37 17.91 13.90 -17.34
CA CYS A 37 18.86 13.81 -18.45
C CYS A 37 18.44 12.75 -19.51
N GLY A 38 17.96 11.57 -19.09
CA GLY A 38 17.46 10.54 -20.01
C GLY A 38 16.24 10.99 -20.81
N VAL A 39 15.27 11.63 -20.15
CA VAL A 39 14.09 12.24 -20.81
C VAL A 39 14.50 13.38 -21.73
N ALA A 40 15.46 14.23 -21.35
CA ALA A 40 15.98 15.30 -22.20
C ALA A 40 16.59 14.77 -23.51
N LEU A 41 17.39 13.71 -23.42
CA LEU A 41 18.04 13.09 -24.57
C LEU A 41 17.02 12.36 -25.46
N ALA A 42 16.14 11.54 -24.85
CA ALA A 42 15.04 10.87 -25.55
C ALA A 42 14.12 11.87 -26.28
N TRP A 43 13.91 13.04 -25.67
CA TRP A 43 13.14 14.14 -26.26
C TRP A 43 13.87 14.83 -27.41
N TYR A 44 15.16 15.12 -27.25
CA TYR A 44 15.98 15.76 -28.27
C TYR A 44 15.98 14.95 -29.59
N ILE A 45 16.11 13.63 -29.50
CA ILE A 45 16.05 12.70 -30.65
C ILE A 45 14.65 12.73 -31.29
N ARG A 46 13.57 12.74 -30.49
CA ARG A 46 12.19 12.84 -30.99
C ARG A 46 11.92 14.16 -31.71
N TYR A 47 12.45 15.25 -31.18
CA TYR A 47 12.38 16.57 -31.80
C TYR A 47 13.08 16.59 -33.17
N THR A 48 14.31 16.07 -33.27
CA THR A 48 15.05 16.06 -34.56
C THR A 48 14.40 15.18 -35.62
N HIS A 49 13.66 14.13 -35.22
CA HIS A 49 12.96 13.25 -36.15
C HIS A 49 11.60 13.82 -36.62
N TYR A 50 10.73 14.25 -35.71
CA TYR A 50 9.34 14.57 -36.06
C TYR A 50 9.10 16.03 -36.48
N ALA A 51 9.97 16.97 -36.12
CA ALA A 51 9.88 18.39 -36.48
C ALA A 51 8.55 19.15 -36.12
N TYR A 52 7.60 18.51 -35.40
CA TYR A 52 6.33 19.14 -35.04
C TYR A 52 6.51 20.27 -34.03
N THR A 53 6.03 21.47 -34.38
CA THR A 53 6.19 22.70 -33.59
C THR A 53 5.45 22.63 -32.25
N SER A 54 4.29 21.96 -32.20
CA SER A 54 3.51 21.75 -30.97
C SER A 54 4.25 20.92 -29.95
N LEU A 55 4.78 19.77 -30.39
CA LEU A 55 5.65 18.90 -29.58
C LEU A 55 6.88 19.69 -29.08
N MET A 56 7.58 20.41 -29.97
CA MET A 56 8.76 21.21 -29.59
C MET A 56 8.48 22.18 -28.42
N VAL A 57 7.35 22.90 -28.45
CA VAL A 57 6.97 23.84 -27.38
C VAL A 57 6.73 23.10 -26.06
N VAL A 58 5.99 21.98 -26.09
CA VAL A 58 5.72 21.12 -24.92
C VAL A 58 7.04 20.60 -24.33
N GLY A 59 7.95 20.10 -25.18
CA GLY A 59 9.29 19.66 -24.80
C GLY A 59 10.13 20.75 -24.12
N ALA A 60 10.26 21.91 -24.77
CA ALA A 60 11.05 23.02 -24.28
C ALA A 60 10.51 23.57 -22.94
N CYS A 61 9.18 23.71 -22.81
CA CYS A 61 8.55 24.12 -21.56
C CYS A 61 8.78 23.11 -20.43
N GLY A 62 8.58 21.82 -20.68
CA GLY A 62 8.82 20.77 -19.68
C GLY A 62 10.27 20.71 -19.22
N MET A 63 11.23 20.84 -20.15
CA MET A 63 12.66 20.89 -19.84
C MET A 63 13.04 22.14 -19.03
N ALA A 64 12.49 23.31 -19.35
CA ALA A 64 12.71 24.52 -18.56
C ALA A 64 12.18 24.39 -17.13
N VAL A 65 11.01 23.77 -16.93
CA VAL A 65 10.47 23.47 -15.59
C VAL A 65 11.36 22.46 -14.84
N ALA A 66 11.87 21.43 -15.51
CA ALA A 66 12.76 20.45 -14.89
C ALA A 66 14.08 21.07 -14.43
N LEU A 67 14.75 21.85 -15.29
CA LEU A 67 15.98 22.57 -14.96
C LEU A 67 15.78 23.54 -13.80
N LEU A 68 14.69 24.30 -13.81
CA LEU A 68 14.35 25.22 -12.71
C LEU A 68 14.06 24.47 -11.41
N ASN A 69 13.44 23.28 -11.47
CA ASN A 69 13.19 22.45 -10.29
C ASN A 69 14.49 21.92 -9.67
N VAL A 70 15.41 21.39 -10.48
CA VAL A 70 16.73 20.96 -10.01
C VAL A 70 17.50 22.12 -9.38
N LEU A 71 17.48 23.31 -10.01
CA LEU A 71 18.13 24.50 -9.49
C LEU A 71 17.53 24.98 -8.15
N LEU A 72 16.19 25.02 -8.01
CA LEU A 72 15.54 25.43 -6.76
C LEU A 72 15.74 24.40 -5.63
N CYS A 73 15.78 23.10 -5.96
CA CYS A 73 16.16 22.04 -5.02
C CYS A 73 17.60 22.22 -4.52
N TYR A 74 18.55 22.48 -5.43
CA TYR A 74 19.94 22.76 -5.07
C TYR A 74 20.09 24.01 -4.19
N LEU A 75 19.34 25.08 -4.51
CA LEU A 75 19.30 26.32 -3.73
C LEU A 75 18.45 26.23 -2.44
N ASN A 76 17.87 25.05 -2.15
CA ASN A 76 17.04 24.77 -0.98
C ASN A 76 15.88 25.77 -0.79
N ARG A 77 15.24 26.20 -1.90
CA ARG A 77 14.12 27.15 -1.92
C ARG A 77 12.79 26.43 -2.17
N PRO A 78 11.94 26.22 -1.15
CA PRO A 78 10.66 25.54 -1.32
C PRO A 78 9.63 26.44 -2.02
N VAL A 79 9.43 26.22 -3.32
CA VAL A 79 8.40 26.87 -4.14
C VAL A 79 7.41 25.80 -4.63
N ALA A 80 6.23 26.18 -5.11
CA ALA A 80 5.21 25.24 -5.64
C ALA A 80 5.63 24.46 -6.92
N LEU A 81 6.85 24.68 -7.41
CA LEU A 81 7.37 24.11 -8.66
C LEU A 81 7.39 22.56 -8.74
N PRO A 82 7.59 21.78 -7.65
CA PRO A 82 7.57 20.32 -7.75
C PRO A 82 6.28 19.76 -8.33
N SER A 83 5.13 20.42 -8.10
CA SER A 83 3.86 19.96 -8.68
C SER A 83 3.82 20.14 -10.20
N LEU A 84 4.38 21.24 -10.72
CA LEU A 84 4.53 21.45 -12.16
C LEU A 84 5.57 20.48 -12.74
N TYR A 85 6.68 20.25 -12.03
CA TYR A 85 7.70 19.28 -12.44
C TYR A 85 7.12 17.88 -12.66
N HIS A 86 6.40 17.31 -11.68
CA HIS A 86 5.81 15.97 -11.82
C HIS A 86 4.76 15.89 -12.94
N LEU A 87 3.98 16.95 -13.15
CA LEU A 87 3.03 17.04 -14.27
C LEU A 87 3.73 17.01 -15.63
N TRP A 88 4.76 17.86 -15.80
CA TRP A 88 5.55 17.92 -17.04
C TRP A 88 6.35 16.64 -17.27
N LEU A 89 6.94 16.05 -16.22
CA LEU A 89 7.68 14.80 -16.29
C LEU A 89 6.78 13.66 -16.78
N GLY A 90 5.57 13.52 -16.23
CA GLY A 90 4.59 12.54 -16.69
C GLY A 90 4.19 12.73 -18.16
N CYS A 91 4.04 13.98 -18.59
CA CYS A 91 3.74 14.32 -19.99
C CYS A 91 4.90 13.96 -20.92
N LEU A 92 6.13 14.38 -20.62
CA LEU A 92 7.30 14.07 -21.44
C LEU A 92 7.56 12.57 -21.50
N LEU A 93 7.41 11.86 -20.37
CA LEU A 93 7.62 10.41 -20.30
C LEU A 93 6.52 9.64 -21.05
N GLY A 94 5.26 10.09 -20.97
CA GLY A 94 4.17 9.55 -21.79
C GLY A 94 4.39 9.77 -23.29
N LEU A 95 4.90 10.93 -23.69
CA LEU A 95 5.26 11.20 -25.10
C LEU A 95 6.45 10.33 -25.54
N VAL A 96 7.47 10.16 -24.71
CA VAL A 96 8.61 9.27 -24.99
C VAL A 96 8.16 7.81 -25.16
N ALA A 97 7.18 7.37 -24.36
CA ALA A 97 6.60 6.03 -24.46
C ALA A 97 5.75 5.84 -25.73
N LEU A 98 4.87 6.80 -26.08
CA LEU A 98 3.95 6.68 -27.21
C LEU A 98 4.60 6.97 -28.57
N LEU A 99 5.68 7.76 -28.61
CA LEU A 99 6.40 8.09 -29.84
C LEU A 99 7.64 7.19 -29.99
N ASP A 100 7.48 6.06 -30.67
CA ASP A 100 8.61 5.21 -31.09
C ASP A 100 9.15 5.61 -32.47
N ILE A 101 10.47 5.58 -32.60
CA ILE A 101 11.23 5.93 -33.81
C ILE A 101 12.12 4.75 -34.28
N SER A 102 12.18 3.66 -33.50
CA SER A 102 13.13 2.54 -33.65
C SER A 102 13.29 1.99 -35.08
N SER A 103 12.23 2.04 -35.89
CA SER A 103 12.19 1.53 -37.27
C SER A 103 12.86 2.40 -38.34
N ASN A 104 13.08 3.70 -38.09
CA ASN A 104 13.51 4.66 -39.14
C ASN A 104 14.74 5.50 -38.75
N LEU A 105 15.42 5.18 -37.65
CA LEU A 105 16.47 6.03 -37.11
C LEU A 105 17.81 5.87 -37.86
N GLN A 106 18.42 6.99 -38.24
CA GLN A 106 19.78 6.99 -38.81
C GLN A 106 20.77 6.44 -37.79
N HIS A 107 21.80 5.68 -38.22
CA HIS A 107 22.72 4.97 -37.32
C HIS A 107 23.30 5.88 -36.22
N ALA A 108 23.71 7.10 -36.56
CA ALA A 108 24.26 8.07 -35.61
C ALA A 108 23.25 8.54 -34.53
N LEU A 109 21.94 8.55 -34.82
CA LEU A 109 20.90 8.88 -33.84
C LEU A 109 20.50 7.65 -33.00
N GLY A 110 20.66 6.44 -33.54
CA GLY A 110 20.40 5.18 -32.82
C GLY A 110 21.25 5.03 -31.56
N GLU A 111 22.55 5.32 -31.65
CA GLU A 111 23.46 5.28 -30.49
C GLU A 111 22.99 6.21 -29.34
N TRP A 112 22.44 7.39 -29.67
CA TRP A 112 21.90 8.30 -28.65
C TRP A 112 20.56 7.80 -28.07
N GLU A 113 19.74 7.08 -28.84
CA GLU A 113 18.51 6.46 -28.32
C GLU A 113 18.85 5.33 -27.33
N ASP A 114 19.85 4.49 -27.63
CA ASP A 114 20.33 3.47 -26.70
C ASP A 114 20.87 4.09 -25.40
N VAL A 115 21.64 5.18 -25.49
CA VAL A 115 22.09 5.93 -24.30
C VAL A 115 20.91 6.50 -23.52
N ALA A 116 19.90 7.07 -24.19
CA ALA A 116 18.71 7.59 -23.53
C ALA A 116 17.92 6.48 -22.81
N ASN A 117 17.67 5.36 -23.50
CA ASN A 117 16.99 4.19 -22.97
C ASN A 117 17.75 3.59 -21.76
N LEU A 118 19.08 3.53 -21.83
CA LEU A 118 19.93 3.08 -20.72
C LEU A 118 19.83 4.03 -19.51
N MET A 119 19.84 5.35 -19.72
CA MET A 119 19.66 6.33 -18.63
C MET A 119 18.26 6.21 -18.00
N LEU A 120 17.22 6.04 -18.82
CA LEU A 120 15.85 5.80 -18.36
C LEU A 120 15.78 4.58 -17.42
N VAL A 121 16.31 3.42 -17.83
CA VAL A 121 16.34 2.21 -16.97
C VAL A 121 17.23 2.39 -15.74
N ALA A 122 18.41 3.00 -15.89
CA ALA A 122 19.33 3.26 -14.78
C ALA A 122 18.70 4.14 -13.69
N SER A 123 17.84 5.10 -14.06
CA SER A 123 17.10 5.93 -13.11
C SER A 123 16.19 5.09 -12.20
N VAL A 124 15.47 4.11 -12.75
CA VAL A 124 14.57 3.22 -12.01
C VAL A 124 15.36 2.28 -11.09
N ILE A 125 16.46 1.70 -11.57
CA ILE A 125 17.33 0.83 -10.75
C ILE A 125 17.92 1.63 -9.58
N CYS A 126 18.37 2.85 -9.83
CA CYS A 126 18.87 3.74 -8.79
C CYS A 126 17.76 4.08 -7.78
N GLN A 127 16.57 4.46 -8.25
CA GLN A 127 15.40 4.74 -7.40
C GLN A 127 15.03 3.54 -6.52
N ALA A 128 15.01 2.32 -7.08
CA ALA A 128 14.77 1.08 -6.37
C ALA A 128 15.73 0.90 -5.19
N PHE A 129 17.03 1.04 -5.46
CA PHE A 129 18.10 0.88 -4.49
C PHE A 129 17.99 1.90 -3.34
N VAL A 130 17.78 3.17 -3.67
CA VAL A 130 17.62 4.24 -2.66
C VAL A 130 16.38 4.02 -1.80
N LEU A 131 15.25 3.64 -2.40
CA LEU A 131 14.01 3.37 -1.69
C LEU A 131 14.10 2.14 -0.75
N VAL A 132 14.89 1.13 -1.11
CA VAL A 132 15.22 -0.01 -0.22
C VAL A 132 16.10 0.45 0.94
N LEU A 133 17.19 1.20 0.66
CA LEU A 133 18.07 1.74 1.70
C LEU A 133 17.30 2.61 2.71
N MET A 134 16.44 3.52 2.25
CA MET A 134 15.63 4.39 3.11
C MET A 134 14.71 3.61 4.05
N ARG A 135 14.13 2.50 3.58
CA ARG A 135 13.29 1.59 4.40
C ARG A 135 14.13 0.81 5.40
N CYS A 136 15.28 0.27 4.99
CA CYS A 136 16.23 -0.42 5.88
C CYS A 136 16.75 0.50 7.00
N CYS A 137 17.05 1.76 6.68
CA CYS A 137 17.51 2.77 7.65
C CYS A 137 16.37 3.36 8.51
N LYS A 138 15.09 3.03 8.25
CA LYS A 138 13.90 3.65 8.86
C LYS A 138 13.89 5.19 8.75
N ALA A 139 14.52 5.73 7.72
CA ALA A 139 14.71 7.17 7.54
C ALA A 139 13.50 7.85 6.88
N GLN A 140 12.56 7.06 6.34
CA GLN A 140 11.39 7.56 5.62
C GLN A 140 10.18 7.71 6.56
N GLY A 141 9.52 8.88 6.49
CA GLY A 141 8.27 9.13 7.20
C GLY A 141 7.12 8.29 6.65
N VAL A 142 6.14 7.99 7.50
CA VAL A 142 4.94 7.24 7.13
C VAL A 142 4.04 8.10 6.23
N LEU A 143 3.76 7.66 4.99
CA LEU A 143 2.82 8.33 4.10
C LEU A 143 1.39 7.83 4.33
N ASP A 144 0.59 8.60 5.08
CA ASP A 144 -0.82 8.29 5.40
C ASP A 144 -1.82 8.62 4.26
N ARG A 145 -1.39 8.66 3.00
CA ARG A 145 -2.23 9.08 1.86
C ARG A 145 -2.35 8.01 0.78
N LEU A 146 -3.59 7.78 0.34
CA LEU A 146 -3.97 6.79 -0.68
C LEU A 146 -3.26 7.03 -2.02
N TRP A 147 -3.22 8.30 -2.45
CA TRP A 147 -2.43 8.78 -3.58
C TRP A 147 -1.40 9.77 -3.05
N SER A 148 -0.16 9.66 -3.52
CA SER A 148 0.77 10.77 -3.42
C SER A 148 0.33 11.87 -4.41
N ARG A 149 0.73 13.13 -4.18
CA ARG A 149 0.49 14.19 -5.17
C ARG A 149 1.33 13.99 -6.43
N THR A 150 2.50 13.37 -6.31
CA THR A 150 3.42 13.14 -7.43
C THR A 150 2.86 12.07 -8.37
N ASP A 151 2.34 10.96 -7.82
CA ASP A 151 1.71 9.86 -8.59
C ASP A 151 0.53 10.40 -9.43
N LEU A 152 -0.32 11.25 -8.82
CA LEU A 152 -1.48 11.83 -9.49
C LEU A 152 -1.05 12.79 -10.62
N LEU A 153 -0.03 13.61 -10.39
CA LEU A 153 0.44 14.58 -11.38
C LEU A 153 1.19 13.89 -12.53
N GLU A 154 2.00 12.87 -12.26
CA GLU A 154 2.64 12.06 -13.30
C GLU A 154 1.59 11.32 -14.15
N LEU A 155 0.52 10.78 -13.56
CA LEU A 155 -0.56 10.12 -14.31
C LEU A 155 -1.41 11.11 -15.13
N ILE A 156 -1.72 12.29 -14.60
CA ILE A 156 -2.39 13.37 -15.37
C ILE A 156 -1.50 13.86 -16.50
N GLY A 157 -0.19 13.95 -16.27
CA GLY A 157 0.80 14.26 -17.31
C GLY A 157 0.76 13.26 -18.44
N ALA A 158 0.81 11.96 -18.12
CA ALA A 158 0.72 10.89 -19.12
C ALA A 158 -0.62 10.91 -19.90
N ALA A 159 -1.74 11.25 -19.25
CA ALA A 159 -3.01 11.45 -19.95
C ALA A 159 -2.97 12.67 -20.90
N GLY A 160 -2.24 13.73 -20.53
CA GLY A 160 -1.90 14.85 -21.41
C GLY A 160 -1.07 14.43 -22.62
N ALA A 161 -0.14 13.48 -22.47
CA ALA A 161 0.62 12.92 -23.59
C ALA A 161 -0.29 12.15 -24.57
N CYS A 162 -1.24 11.35 -24.07
CA CYS A 162 -2.24 10.70 -24.93
C CYS A 162 -3.03 11.73 -25.74
N LEU A 163 -3.49 12.82 -25.12
CA LEU A 163 -4.22 13.91 -25.81
C LEU A 163 -3.39 14.65 -26.88
N LEU A 164 -2.05 14.59 -26.81
CA LEU A 164 -1.14 15.28 -27.73
C LEU A 164 -0.61 14.39 -28.86
N ALA A 165 -0.49 13.09 -28.64
CA ALA A 165 0.20 12.16 -29.56
C ALA A 165 -0.62 10.94 -30.00
N ALA A 166 -1.72 10.60 -29.33
CA ALA A 166 -2.54 9.46 -29.74
C ALA A 166 -3.40 9.80 -30.99
N PRO A 167 -3.60 8.83 -31.90
CA PRO A 167 -4.68 8.91 -32.89
C PRO A 167 -6.04 9.12 -32.21
N PRO A 168 -6.99 9.83 -32.86
CA PRO A 168 -8.30 10.13 -32.26
C PRO A 168 -9.13 8.87 -31.98
N ASP A 169 -8.94 7.81 -32.77
CA ASP A 169 -9.63 6.53 -32.63
C ASP A 169 -9.11 5.73 -31.42
N ASP A 170 -7.80 5.79 -31.15
CA ASP A 170 -7.12 5.03 -30.09
C ASP A 170 -7.06 5.76 -28.73
N LEU A 171 -7.29 7.07 -28.72
CA LEU A 171 -7.21 7.94 -27.54
C LEU A 171 -7.96 7.37 -26.33
N TRP A 172 -9.19 6.89 -26.54
CA TRP A 172 -10.01 6.36 -25.45
C TRP A 172 -9.46 5.06 -24.87
N SER A 173 -8.87 4.20 -25.69
CA SER A 173 -8.20 2.96 -25.25
C SER A 173 -6.99 3.27 -24.37
N LEU A 174 -6.17 4.25 -24.75
CA LEU A 174 -5.01 4.69 -23.97
C LEU A 174 -5.39 5.42 -22.67
N LEU A 175 -6.44 6.25 -22.69
CA LEU A 175 -6.97 6.87 -21.47
C LEU A 175 -7.58 5.83 -20.51
N LEU A 176 -8.25 4.79 -21.04
CA LEU A 176 -8.76 3.66 -20.26
C LEU A 176 -7.61 2.86 -19.62
N LEU A 177 -6.51 2.65 -20.36
CA LEU A 177 -5.30 2.01 -19.83
C LEU A 177 -4.70 2.79 -18.65
N LEU A 178 -4.55 4.11 -18.77
CA LEU A 178 -4.06 4.95 -17.68
C LEU A 178 -5.01 4.94 -16.47
N LEU A 179 -6.33 4.90 -16.69
CA LEU A 179 -7.32 4.74 -15.63
C LEU A 179 -7.18 3.37 -14.93
N ALA A 180 -7.00 2.28 -15.70
CA ALA A 180 -6.79 0.93 -15.16
C ALA A 180 -5.50 0.86 -14.33
N LEU A 181 -4.40 1.47 -14.80
CA LEU A 181 -3.16 1.61 -14.02
C LEU A 181 -3.41 2.38 -12.72
N GLY A 182 -4.17 3.49 -12.76
CA GLY A 182 -4.60 4.24 -11.58
C GLY A 182 -5.38 3.39 -10.56
N VAL A 183 -6.27 2.52 -11.02
CA VAL A 183 -6.99 1.57 -10.15
C VAL A 183 -6.04 0.53 -9.54
N VAL A 184 -5.14 -0.06 -10.33
CA VAL A 184 -4.12 -1.00 -9.82
C VAL A 184 -3.22 -0.33 -8.77
N LEU A 185 -2.82 0.92 -8.99
CA LEU A 185 -2.05 1.73 -8.03
C LEU A 185 -2.81 1.94 -6.71
N THR A 186 -4.11 2.23 -6.75
CA THR A 186 -4.90 2.29 -5.50
C THR A 186 -4.88 0.95 -4.76
N ALA A 187 -5.06 -0.16 -5.46
CA ALA A 187 -5.08 -1.48 -4.83
C ALA A 187 -3.71 -1.88 -4.21
N LEU A 188 -2.61 -1.48 -4.85
CA LEU A 188 -1.23 -1.64 -4.32
C LEU A 188 -1.03 -0.79 -3.05
N ARG A 189 -1.38 0.51 -3.10
CA ARG A 189 -1.29 1.45 -1.96
C ARG A 189 -2.11 0.99 -0.75
N VAL A 190 -3.30 0.45 -1.00
CA VAL A 190 -4.23 -0.14 -0.02
C VAL A 190 -3.66 -1.42 0.63
N GLY A 191 -2.64 -2.04 0.03
CA GLY A 191 -1.96 -3.23 0.55
C GLY A 191 -2.64 -4.54 0.14
N SER A 192 -3.32 -4.58 -1.01
CA SER A 192 -3.88 -5.82 -1.57
C SER A 192 -2.76 -6.65 -2.22
N VAL A 193 -2.62 -7.92 -1.85
CA VAL A 193 -1.66 -8.83 -2.51
C VAL A 193 -2.10 -9.16 -3.94
N LEU A 194 -3.41 -9.28 -4.18
CA LEU A 194 -3.98 -9.56 -5.50
C LEU A 194 -3.67 -8.45 -6.52
N SER A 195 -3.40 -7.23 -6.07
CA SER A 195 -3.03 -6.13 -6.96
C SER A 195 -1.68 -6.32 -7.68
N VAL A 196 -0.79 -7.17 -7.15
CA VAL A 196 0.45 -7.57 -7.85
C VAL A 196 0.13 -8.49 -9.02
N ALA A 197 -0.81 -9.43 -8.84
CA ALA A 197 -1.29 -10.27 -9.92
C ALA A 197 -2.07 -9.46 -10.97
N ASN A 198 -2.89 -8.50 -10.54
CA ASN A 198 -3.59 -7.60 -11.47
C ASN A 198 -2.62 -6.69 -12.23
N LEU A 199 -1.51 -6.24 -11.62
CA LEU A 199 -0.46 -5.50 -12.32
C LEU A 199 0.20 -6.38 -13.39
N ALA A 200 0.61 -7.60 -13.04
CA ALA A 200 1.21 -8.54 -13.99
C ALA A 200 0.26 -8.88 -15.14
N LEU A 201 -1.03 -9.10 -14.84
CA LEU A 201 -2.06 -9.34 -15.86
C LEU A 201 -2.27 -8.12 -16.75
N LEU A 202 -2.33 -6.90 -16.19
CA LEU A 202 -2.47 -5.67 -16.96
C LEU A 202 -1.30 -5.53 -17.95
N LEU A 203 -0.06 -5.71 -17.49
CA LEU A 203 1.13 -5.66 -18.33
C LEU A 203 1.10 -6.70 -19.46
N PHE A 204 0.76 -7.95 -19.13
CA PHE A 204 0.60 -9.01 -20.12
C PHE A 204 -0.47 -8.68 -21.16
N THR A 205 -1.63 -8.14 -20.73
CA THR A 205 -2.70 -7.73 -21.66
C THR A 205 -2.30 -6.56 -22.55
N CYS A 206 -1.47 -5.63 -22.06
CA CYS A 206 -0.96 -4.53 -22.86
C CYS A 206 -0.05 -5.04 -23.98
N GLU A 207 0.92 -5.87 -23.63
CA GLU A 207 1.95 -6.39 -24.54
C GLU A 207 1.37 -7.34 -25.60
N HIS A 208 0.48 -8.26 -25.21
CA HIS A 208 0.05 -9.36 -26.08
C HIS A 208 -1.24 -9.09 -26.86
N TYR A 209 -2.03 -8.09 -26.47
CA TYR A 209 -3.34 -7.81 -27.08
C TYR A 209 -3.49 -6.33 -27.42
N LEU A 210 -3.37 -5.43 -26.44
CA LEU A 210 -3.71 -4.02 -26.65
C LEU A 210 -2.79 -3.30 -27.64
N PHE A 211 -1.46 -3.38 -27.50
CA PHE A 211 -0.55 -2.69 -28.42
C PHE A 211 -0.55 -3.30 -29.83
N PRO A 212 -0.61 -4.64 -30.01
CA PRO A 212 -0.84 -5.24 -31.32
C PRO A 212 -2.13 -4.78 -32.00
N ASP A 213 -3.26 -4.76 -31.28
CA ASP A 213 -4.58 -4.39 -31.82
C ASP A 213 -4.69 -2.89 -32.16
N LEU A 214 -4.06 -2.02 -31.38
CA LEU A 214 -3.98 -0.57 -31.68
C LEU A 214 -2.94 -0.24 -32.76
N HIS A 215 -2.17 -1.22 -33.23
CA HIS A 215 -1.05 -1.05 -34.18
C HIS A 215 -0.02 0.03 -33.76
N LEU A 216 0.10 0.29 -32.45
CA LEU A 216 0.99 1.30 -31.90
C LEU A 216 2.40 0.73 -31.69
N SER A 217 3.39 1.29 -32.37
CA SER A 217 4.80 1.14 -32.00
C SER A 217 5.06 1.96 -30.73
N VAL A 218 5.12 1.28 -29.59
CA VAL A 218 5.34 1.88 -28.25
C VAL A 218 6.78 1.65 -27.82
N ASN A 219 7.49 2.68 -27.37
CA ASN A 219 8.84 2.51 -26.83
C ASN A 219 8.75 1.79 -25.46
N PRO A 220 9.31 0.58 -25.33
CA PRO A 220 9.14 -0.25 -24.14
C PRO A 220 9.88 0.35 -22.93
N TYR A 221 11.02 1.02 -23.12
CA TYR A 221 11.79 1.64 -22.05
C TYR A 221 11.02 2.80 -21.41
N GLY A 222 10.39 3.66 -22.22
CA GLY A 222 9.51 4.73 -21.74
C GLY A 222 8.35 4.19 -20.89
N MET A 223 7.68 3.14 -21.37
CA MET A 223 6.61 2.46 -20.61
C MET A 223 7.10 1.84 -19.31
N ILE A 224 8.23 1.12 -19.34
CA ILE A 224 8.83 0.50 -18.15
C ILE A 224 9.13 1.55 -17.09
N VAL A 225 9.69 2.71 -17.46
CA VAL A 225 9.96 3.79 -16.49
C VAL A 225 8.66 4.39 -15.94
N LEU A 226 7.67 4.68 -16.80
CA LEU A 226 6.39 5.26 -16.39
C LEU A 226 5.67 4.36 -15.36
N ILE A 227 5.56 3.08 -15.66
CA ILE A 227 4.93 2.09 -14.78
C ILE A 227 5.76 1.89 -13.51
N SER A 228 7.10 1.78 -13.63
CA SER A 228 7.96 1.51 -12.48
C SER A 228 7.95 2.66 -11.49
N ARG A 229 8.02 3.93 -11.92
CA ARG A 229 7.98 5.10 -11.02
C ARG A 229 6.73 5.10 -10.15
N LEU A 230 5.57 4.83 -10.77
CA LEU A 230 4.29 4.78 -10.08
C LEU A 230 4.18 3.55 -9.15
N THR A 231 4.69 2.39 -9.56
CA THR A 231 4.45 1.12 -8.85
C THR A 231 5.53 0.78 -7.81
N ILE A 232 6.77 1.25 -7.95
CA ILE A 232 7.90 0.80 -7.12
C ILE A 232 7.75 1.15 -5.64
N THR A 233 7.26 2.35 -5.33
CA THR A 233 7.03 2.78 -3.94
C THR A 233 5.98 1.89 -3.26
N PRO A 234 4.74 1.72 -3.78
CA PRO A 234 3.76 0.87 -3.13
C PRO A 234 4.11 -0.63 -3.16
N LEU A 235 4.87 -1.12 -4.15
CA LEU A 235 5.42 -2.49 -4.13
C LEU A 235 6.41 -2.71 -2.98
N LEU A 236 7.33 -1.77 -2.76
CA LEU A 236 8.24 -1.80 -1.61
C LEU A 236 7.50 -1.61 -0.28
N ASP A 237 6.43 -0.84 -0.25
CA ASP A 237 5.58 -0.70 0.95
C ASP A 237 4.78 -1.99 1.24
N LEU A 238 4.37 -2.74 0.22
CA LEU A 238 3.78 -4.07 0.37
C LEU A 238 4.77 -5.08 0.98
N ALA A 239 6.02 -5.08 0.51
CA ALA A 239 7.05 -6.03 0.93
C ALA A 239 7.73 -5.68 2.27
N LEU A 240 8.01 -4.40 2.52
CA LEU A 240 8.87 -3.93 3.63
C LEU A 240 8.18 -2.91 4.55
N GLY A 241 6.95 -2.47 4.24
CA GLY A 241 6.27 -1.40 4.97
C GLY A 241 5.77 -1.80 6.36
N SER A 242 6.03 -0.96 7.36
CA SER A 242 5.59 -1.15 8.76
C SER A 242 4.12 -0.78 9.01
N LEU A 243 3.49 -0.11 8.03
CA LEU A 243 2.09 0.34 7.99
C LEU A 243 1.10 -0.80 8.23
N THR A 244 0.18 -0.64 9.18
CA THR A 244 -0.95 -1.58 9.32
C THR A 244 -1.90 -1.45 8.13
N ARG A 245 -2.74 -2.47 7.91
CA ARG A 245 -3.83 -2.38 6.92
C ARG A 245 -4.73 -1.18 7.23
N LEU A 246 -5.05 -0.90 8.50
CA LEU A 246 -5.90 0.25 8.85
C LEU A 246 -5.26 1.59 8.44
N ASP A 247 -3.96 1.75 8.69
CA ASP A 247 -3.24 2.98 8.35
C ASP A 247 -3.22 3.23 6.83
N ARG A 248 -3.13 2.17 6.00
CA ARG A 248 -3.25 2.28 4.53
C ARG A 248 -4.66 2.66 4.06
N TRP A 249 -5.69 2.08 4.68
CA TRP A 249 -7.08 2.39 4.37
C TRP A 249 -7.55 3.74 4.96
N HIS A 250 -6.76 4.36 5.85
CA HIS A 250 -7.11 5.59 6.59
C HIS A 250 -7.60 6.73 5.69
N GLY A 251 -6.90 6.99 4.58
CA GLY A 251 -7.28 8.03 3.62
C GLY A 251 -8.63 7.78 2.93
N LEU A 252 -9.01 6.50 2.74
CA LEU A 252 -10.35 6.14 2.26
C LEU A 252 -11.38 6.28 3.38
N ILE A 253 -11.07 5.82 4.59
CA ILE A 253 -11.97 5.82 5.76
C ILE A 253 -12.37 7.24 6.22
N ILE A 254 -11.49 8.23 6.02
CA ILE A 254 -11.72 9.64 6.36
C ILE A 254 -12.28 10.45 5.17
N ALA A 255 -12.45 9.84 3.99
CA ALA A 255 -13.06 10.53 2.84
C ALA A 255 -14.52 10.92 3.14
N ARG A 256 -14.99 12.06 2.61
CA ARG A 256 -16.35 12.55 2.92
C ARG A 256 -17.42 11.51 2.53
N PRO A 257 -18.59 11.46 3.19
CA PRO A 257 -19.68 10.53 2.84
C PRO A 257 -20.20 10.66 1.39
N PHE A 258 -19.97 11.82 0.75
CA PHE A 258 -20.20 12.00 -0.68
C PHE A 258 -19.17 11.23 -1.54
N CYS A 259 -17.87 11.32 -1.21
CA CYS A 259 -16.80 10.59 -1.90
C CYS A 259 -17.04 9.08 -1.86
N HIS A 260 -17.41 8.52 -0.70
CA HIS A 260 -17.76 7.09 -0.59
C HIS A 260 -18.89 6.68 -1.53
N ARG A 261 -19.97 7.48 -1.61
CA ARG A 261 -21.09 7.22 -2.52
C ARG A 261 -20.68 7.36 -3.98
N LEU A 262 -19.85 8.34 -4.31
CA LEU A 262 -19.32 8.53 -5.66
C LEU A 262 -18.44 7.35 -6.09
N THR A 263 -17.52 6.88 -5.25
CA THR A 263 -16.67 5.71 -5.53
C THR A 263 -17.50 4.45 -5.73
N LEU A 264 -18.50 4.21 -4.87
CA LEU A 264 -19.40 3.05 -4.99
C LEU A 264 -20.23 3.12 -6.28
N THR A 265 -20.74 4.31 -6.62
CA THR A 265 -21.51 4.51 -7.86
C THR A 265 -20.63 4.32 -9.10
N ALA A 266 -19.41 4.87 -9.10
CA ALA A 266 -18.46 4.72 -10.21
C ALA A 266 -18.05 3.25 -10.42
N MET A 267 -17.86 2.49 -9.34
CA MET A 267 -17.56 1.06 -9.41
C MET A 267 -18.72 0.27 -10.01
N LEU A 268 -19.96 0.50 -9.57
CA LEU A 268 -21.15 -0.12 -10.15
C LEU A 268 -21.34 0.25 -11.62
N VAL A 269 -21.08 1.50 -12.02
CA VAL A 269 -21.17 1.93 -13.42
C VAL A 269 -20.12 1.21 -14.29
N LEU A 270 -18.89 1.04 -13.78
CA LEU A 270 -17.82 0.30 -14.46
C LEU A 270 -18.15 -1.19 -14.61
N GLU A 271 -18.67 -1.82 -13.56
CA GLU A 271 -19.11 -3.22 -13.58
C GLU A 271 -20.26 -3.45 -14.57
N MET A 272 -21.24 -2.54 -14.59
CA MET A 272 -22.37 -2.62 -15.53
C MET A 272 -21.96 -2.31 -16.98
N SER A 273 -21.03 -1.38 -17.22
CA SER A 273 -20.54 -1.11 -18.57
C SER A 273 -19.72 -2.28 -19.11
N PHE A 274 -18.89 -2.92 -18.28
CA PHE A 274 -18.20 -4.17 -18.60
C PHE A 274 -19.20 -5.29 -18.95
N PHE A 275 -20.26 -5.46 -18.15
CA PHE A 275 -21.30 -6.45 -18.40
C PHE A 275 -22.03 -6.23 -19.74
N VAL A 276 -22.44 -4.98 -20.02
CA VAL A 276 -23.10 -4.60 -21.27
C VAL A 276 -22.19 -4.79 -22.49
N ALA A 277 -20.90 -4.42 -22.38
CA ALA A 277 -19.93 -4.63 -23.44
C ALA A 277 -19.74 -6.13 -23.75
N HIS A 278 -19.59 -6.98 -22.73
CA HIS A 278 -19.50 -8.43 -22.93
C HIS A 278 -20.79 -9.02 -23.51
N ALA A 279 -21.96 -8.58 -23.08
CA ALA A 279 -23.24 -9.02 -23.66
C ALA A 279 -23.34 -8.67 -25.17
N ALA A 280 -22.85 -7.49 -25.58
CA ALA A 280 -22.79 -7.08 -26.97
C ALA A 280 -21.84 -7.95 -27.81
N VAL A 281 -20.66 -8.30 -27.27
CA VAL A 281 -19.71 -9.22 -27.92
C VAL A 281 -20.30 -10.63 -28.05
N VAL A 282 -20.88 -11.16 -26.97
CA VAL A 282 -21.49 -12.52 -26.93
C VAL A 282 -22.62 -12.67 -27.95
N LYS A 283 -23.47 -11.64 -28.12
CA LYS A 283 -24.55 -11.64 -29.11
C LYS A 283 -24.05 -11.89 -30.55
N ASN A 284 -22.85 -11.42 -30.87
CA ASN A 284 -22.26 -11.51 -32.20
C ASN A 284 -21.35 -12.74 -32.38
N HIS A 285 -21.26 -13.62 -31.38
CA HIS A 285 -20.40 -14.80 -31.45
C HIS A 285 -20.97 -15.86 -32.42
N LYS A 286 -20.09 -16.48 -33.23
CA LYS A 286 -20.50 -17.49 -34.24
C LYS A 286 -21.26 -18.67 -33.60
N GLU A 287 -20.84 -19.09 -32.42
CA GLU A 287 -21.40 -20.20 -31.64
C GLU A 287 -22.41 -19.71 -30.57
N TRP A 288 -23.24 -18.72 -30.92
CA TRP A 288 -24.19 -18.09 -30.00
C TRP A 288 -25.06 -19.09 -29.23
N TYR A 289 -25.40 -20.23 -29.83
CA TYR A 289 -26.23 -21.28 -29.21
C TYR A 289 -25.57 -21.99 -28.01
N VAL A 290 -24.24 -21.96 -27.87
CA VAL A 290 -23.52 -22.40 -26.66
C VAL A 290 -23.17 -21.21 -25.78
N VAL A 291 -22.66 -20.14 -26.38
CA VAL A 291 -22.11 -19.01 -25.62
C VAL A 291 -23.20 -18.19 -24.93
N VAL A 292 -24.40 -18.03 -25.51
CA VAL A 292 -25.51 -17.29 -24.89
C VAL A 292 -26.06 -18.01 -23.64
N PRO A 293 -26.38 -19.32 -23.66
CA PRO A 293 -26.75 -20.04 -22.43
C PRO A 293 -25.65 -20.03 -21.35
N LEU A 294 -24.38 -20.23 -21.75
CA LEU A 294 -23.26 -20.17 -20.81
C LEU A 294 -23.11 -18.77 -20.19
N PHE A 295 -23.19 -17.72 -21.01
CA PHE A 295 -23.19 -16.33 -20.56
C PHE A 295 -24.37 -16.03 -19.65
N ALA A 296 -25.57 -16.56 -19.91
CA ALA A 296 -26.74 -16.37 -19.05
C ALA A 296 -26.54 -16.98 -17.65
N VAL A 297 -26.02 -18.21 -17.56
CA VAL A 297 -25.69 -18.85 -16.27
C VAL A 297 -24.59 -18.07 -15.54
N ALA A 298 -23.52 -17.69 -16.24
CA ALA A 298 -22.45 -16.86 -15.68
C ALA A 298 -22.96 -15.48 -15.22
N SER A 299 -23.90 -14.88 -15.96
CA SER A 299 -24.52 -13.59 -15.65
C SER A 299 -25.31 -13.63 -14.35
N VAL A 300 -26.04 -14.72 -14.08
CA VAL A 300 -26.76 -14.90 -12.81
C VAL A 300 -25.77 -14.96 -11.64
N VAL A 301 -24.70 -15.76 -11.77
CA VAL A 301 -23.65 -15.85 -10.73
C VAL A 301 -22.95 -14.49 -10.55
N TRP A 302 -22.59 -13.82 -11.64
CA TRP A 302 -21.97 -12.50 -11.64
C TRP A 302 -22.85 -11.47 -10.93
N LEU A 303 -24.12 -11.35 -11.32
CA LEU A 303 -25.08 -10.40 -10.75
C LEU A 303 -25.26 -10.63 -9.24
N VAL A 304 -25.40 -11.90 -8.85
CA VAL A 304 -25.53 -12.30 -7.45
C VAL A 304 -24.30 -11.89 -6.64
N MET A 305 -23.08 -12.14 -7.13
CA MET A 305 -21.84 -11.73 -6.45
C MET A 305 -21.71 -10.20 -6.33
N HIS A 306 -22.01 -9.46 -7.39
CA HIS A 306 -21.90 -8.00 -7.39
C HIS A 306 -22.97 -7.33 -6.52
N ILE A 307 -24.18 -7.89 -6.43
CA ILE A 307 -25.19 -7.45 -5.43
C ILE A 307 -24.66 -7.67 -4.01
N VAL A 308 -24.11 -8.84 -3.68
CA VAL A 308 -23.53 -9.10 -2.34
C VAL A 308 -22.39 -8.13 -2.04
N PHE A 309 -21.50 -7.90 -3.00
CA PHE A 309 -20.40 -6.95 -2.90
C PHE A 309 -20.88 -5.51 -2.70
N ALA A 310 -21.88 -5.06 -3.45
CA ALA A 310 -22.48 -3.74 -3.30
C ALA A 310 -23.14 -3.55 -1.93
N VAL A 311 -23.85 -4.56 -1.41
CA VAL A 311 -24.44 -4.54 -0.06
C VAL A 311 -23.34 -4.49 1.01
N ILE A 312 -22.25 -5.24 0.86
CA ILE A 312 -21.08 -5.18 1.76
C ILE A 312 -20.47 -3.78 1.73
N LEU A 313 -20.19 -3.20 0.55
CA LEU A 313 -19.63 -1.86 0.41
C LEU A 313 -20.56 -0.76 0.98
N ALA A 314 -21.87 -0.83 0.72
CA ALA A 314 -22.84 0.13 1.25
C ALA A 314 -22.95 0.03 2.78
N THR A 315 -22.91 -1.18 3.33
CA THR A 315 -22.86 -1.42 4.78
C THR A 315 -21.56 -0.86 5.37
N LEU A 316 -20.41 -1.11 4.73
CA LEU A 316 -19.12 -0.60 5.16
C LEU A 316 -19.06 0.95 5.11
N ALA A 317 -19.54 1.56 4.03
CA ALA A 317 -19.58 3.01 3.85
C ALA A 317 -20.53 3.72 4.82
N SER A 318 -21.69 3.12 5.15
CA SER A 318 -22.59 3.66 6.17
C SER A 318 -21.98 3.57 7.57
N ARG A 319 -21.25 2.48 7.90
CA ARG A 319 -20.51 2.36 9.17
C ARG A 319 -19.35 3.36 9.28
N PHE A 320 -18.61 3.61 8.20
CA PHE A 320 -17.52 4.61 8.19
C PHE A 320 -18.04 6.05 8.27
N SER A 321 -19.04 6.42 7.46
CA SER A 321 -19.65 7.76 7.54
C SER A 321 -20.27 8.03 8.93
N ALA A 322 -21.00 7.06 9.50
CA ALA A 322 -21.49 7.14 10.88
C ALA A 322 -20.38 7.15 11.94
N SER A 323 -19.15 6.74 11.61
CA SER A 323 -17.98 6.88 12.50
C SER A 323 -17.39 8.29 12.45
N GLN A 324 -17.32 8.92 11.27
CA GLN A 324 -16.84 10.31 11.12
C GLN A 324 -17.68 11.32 11.90
N VAL A 325 -19.01 11.15 11.92
CA VAL A 325 -19.90 11.99 12.75
C VAL A 325 -19.56 11.88 14.25
N SER A 326 -19.08 10.70 14.69
CA SER A 326 -18.59 10.48 16.06
C SER A 326 -17.15 10.97 16.30
N MET A 327 -16.41 11.39 15.26
CA MET A 327 -15.04 11.92 15.35
C MET A 327 -14.98 13.44 15.51
N SER A 328 -16.12 14.11 15.68
CA SER A 328 -16.17 15.50 16.12
C SER A 328 -15.73 15.68 17.59
N GLY A 329 -15.57 14.59 18.35
CA GLY A 329 -14.96 14.57 19.67
C GLY A 329 -13.57 13.91 19.64
N SER A 330 -12.72 14.24 20.62
CA SER A 330 -11.27 13.95 20.69
C SER A 330 -10.83 12.48 20.76
N LEU A 331 -11.71 11.51 20.47
CA LEU A 331 -11.33 10.10 20.34
C LEU A 331 -10.58 9.87 19.02
N SER A 332 -9.51 9.06 19.08
CA SER A 332 -8.85 8.59 17.86
C SER A 332 -9.73 7.57 17.12
N LEU A 333 -9.68 7.59 15.78
CA LEU A 333 -10.36 6.63 14.90
C LEU A 333 -10.19 5.18 15.35
N LYS A 334 -8.98 4.84 15.80
CA LYS A 334 -8.57 3.54 16.35
C LYS A 334 -9.45 3.11 17.54
N LYS A 335 -9.75 4.03 18.48
CA LYS A 335 -10.66 3.79 19.61
C LYS A 335 -12.14 3.71 19.20
N ALA A 336 -12.59 4.50 18.23
CA ALA A 336 -13.99 4.46 17.75
C ALA A 336 -14.31 3.16 16.99
N LEU A 337 -13.40 2.69 16.14
CA LEU A 337 -13.50 1.39 15.45
C LEU A 337 -13.43 0.23 16.46
N ALA A 338 -12.57 0.33 17.48
CA ALA A 338 -12.50 -0.64 18.57
C ALA A 338 -13.82 -0.81 19.35
N ALA A 339 -14.51 0.31 19.62
CA ALA A 339 -15.77 0.34 20.34
C ALA A 339 -16.94 -0.24 19.51
N ARG A 340 -16.91 -0.10 18.19
CA ARG A 340 -17.94 -0.62 17.26
C ARG A 340 -17.64 -2.01 16.69
N GLY A 341 -16.81 -2.80 17.38
CA GLY A 341 -16.53 -4.21 17.01
C GLY A 341 -15.50 -4.42 15.91
N LEU A 342 -15.02 -3.38 15.23
CA LEU A 342 -13.98 -3.44 14.20
C LEU A 342 -12.57 -3.55 14.83
N ARG A 343 -12.39 -4.53 15.74
CA ARG A 343 -11.16 -4.74 16.54
C ARG A 343 -10.00 -5.33 15.73
N TYR A 344 -10.27 -5.83 14.53
CA TYR A 344 -9.36 -6.60 13.65
C TYR A 344 -8.17 -5.82 13.03
N PHE A 345 -7.89 -4.59 13.49
CA PHE A 345 -7.19 -3.58 12.68
C PHE A 345 -5.94 -2.91 13.33
N GLU A 346 -5.46 -3.31 14.51
CA GLU A 346 -4.54 -2.48 15.32
C GLU A 346 -3.25 -3.22 15.82
N SER A 347 -2.53 -2.76 16.87
CA SER A 347 -1.19 -3.25 17.32
C SER A 347 -0.99 -3.22 18.88
N PHE A 348 -0.21 -4.14 19.53
CA PHE A 348 -0.30 -4.55 20.98
C PHE A 348 0.91 -4.03 21.76
N VAL A 349 0.66 -3.71 23.03
CA VAL A 349 1.61 -3.36 24.10
C VAL A 349 1.06 -3.98 25.38
N ALA A 350 1.84 -4.82 26.07
CA ALA A 350 1.48 -5.36 27.38
C ALA A 350 1.58 -4.29 28.49
N LEU A 351 0.66 -4.34 29.44
CA LEU A 351 0.57 -3.48 30.63
C LEU A 351 0.18 -4.37 31.82
N GLN A 352 1.06 -4.49 32.80
CA GLN A 352 0.76 -5.14 34.07
C GLN A 352 0.44 -4.08 35.12
N THR A 353 -0.65 -4.28 35.85
CA THR A 353 -1.09 -3.41 36.94
C THR A 353 -1.75 -4.25 38.03
N LEU A 354 -2.27 -3.62 39.09
CA LEU A 354 -2.77 -4.31 40.27
C LEU A 354 -4.05 -3.67 40.78
N GLN A 355 -5.04 -4.49 41.15
CA GLN A 355 -6.27 -4.02 41.76
C GLN A 355 -6.19 -4.17 43.28
N LEU A 356 -5.90 -3.06 43.97
CA LEU A 356 -5.95 -2.98 45.42
C LEU A 356 -7.40 -3.13 45.91
N SER A 357 -7.67 -4.17 46.70
CA SER A 357 -9.00 -4.38 47.28
C SER A 357 -9.22 -3.40 48.45
N LYS A 358 -10.29 -2.60 48.40
CA LYS A 358 -10.59 -1.59 49.45
C LYS A 358 -10.88 -2.19 50.83
N SER A 359 -11.14 -3.50 50.90
CA SER A 359 -11.70 -4.19 52.08
C SER A 359 -10.67 -4.63 53.12
N ARG A 360 -9.36 -4.54 52.83
CA ARG A 360 -8.30 -5.00 53.74
C ARG A 360 -7.07 -4.07 53.66
N ARG A 361 -7.31 -2.77 53.90
CA ARG A 361 -6.22 -1.82 54.18
C ARG A 361 -5.89 -1.90 55.66
N ASP A 362 -4.67 -2.32 55.99
CA ASP A 362 -4.05 -1.92 57.23
C ASP A 362 -3.66 -0.44 57.10
N PRO A 363 -4.11 0.45 58.00
CA PRO A 363 -3.89 1.89 57.84
C PRO A 363 -2.45 2.33 58.16
N GLU A 364 -1.64 1.48 58.79
CA GLU A 364 -0.28 1.83 59.26
C GLU A 364 0.84 1.56 58.23
N SER A 365 0.59 0.77 57.18
CA SER A 365 1.58 0.47 56.13
C SER A 365 0.98 0.42 54.71
N PRO A 366 0.90 1.57 53.99
CA PRO A 366 0.52 1.55 52.59
C PRO A 366 1.62 0.85 51.75
N PRO A 367 1.27 -0.07 50.84
CA PRO A 367 2.26 -0.72 49.98
C PRO A 367 2.93 0.32 49.06
N ALA A 368 4.26 0.28 48.99
CA ALA A 368 5.04 1.17 48.15
C ALA A 368 5.05 0.71 46.68
N ILE A 369 5.48 1.62 45.80
CA ILE A 369 5.57 1.36 44.35
C ILE A 369 6.83 0.52 44.10
N GLY A 370 6.66 -0.81 44.15
CA GLY A 370 7.73 -1.79 43.96
C GLY A 370 7.36 -3.13 44.59
N ASP A 371 6.78 -3.10 45.79
CA ASP A 371 6.56 -4.25 46.69
C ASP A 371 5.89 -5.46 46.03
N PHE A 372 4.91 -5.23 45.13
CA PHE A 372 4.28 -6.32 44.39
C PHE A 372 5.21 -6.95 43.35
N THR A 373 6.00 -6.13 42.65
CA THR A 373 6.98 -6.61 41.68
C THR A 373 8.08 -7.40 42.39
N ASP A 374 8.56 -6.90 43.52
CA ASP A 374 9.60 -7.54 44.33
C ASP A 374 9.09 -8.87 44.90
N ALA A 375 7.90 -8.89 45.50
CA ALA A 375 7.24 -10.12 45.96
C ALA A 375 6.93 -11.11 44.83
N TRP A 376 6.71 -10.64 43.60
CA TRP A 376 6.53 -11.47 42.42
C TRP A 376 7.86 -12.03 41.88
N THR A 377 8.95 -11.26 41.92
CA THR A 377 10.29 -11.79 41.59
C THR A 377 10.79 -12.78 42.62
N ASP A 378 10.52 -12.56 43.92
CA ASP A 378 10.88 -13.48 45.00
C ASP A 378 10.07 -14.79 44.90
N PHE A 379 8.78 -14.70 44.58
CA PHE A 379 7.94 -15.88 44.34
C PHE A 379 8.41 -16.71 43.13
N ASN A 380 8.89 -16.07 42.05
CA ASN A 380 9.37 -16.80 40.86
C ASN A 380 10.83 -17.28 40.98
N SER A 381 11.63 -16.72 41.88
CA SER A 381 13.03 -17.10 42.08
C SER A 381 13.26 -18.09 43.24
N SER A 382 12.30 -18.22 44.15
CA SER A 382 12.30 -19.25 45.19
C SER A 382 11.62 -20.55 44.71
N ALA A 383 12.38 -21.65 44.63
CA ALA A 383 11.95 -22.92 44.03
C ALA A 383 10.97 -23.74 44.91
N GLY A 384 10.08 -23.08 45.67
CA GLY A 384 9.30 -23.73 46.72
C GLY A 384 8.08 -22.97 47.23
N GLY A 385 7.04 -22.87 46.41
CA GLY A 385 5.63 -23.11 46.81
C GLY A 385 4.97 -22.25 47.91
N MET A 386 5.62 -21.27 48.50
CA MET A 386 5.04 -20.43 49.56
C MET A 386 4.23 -19.28 48.92
N ARG A 387 2.89 -19.39 48.91
CA ARG A 387 2.02 -18.25 48.58
C ARG A 387 2.21 -17.14 49.61
N SER A 388 2.89 -16.05 49.22
CA SER A 388 2.93 -14.84 50.04
C SER A 388 1.50 -14.31 50.25
N ALA A 389 1.17 -13.91 51.49
CA ALA A 389 -0.15 -13.35 51.85
C ALA A 389 -0.52 -12.07 51.05
N VAL A 390 0.47 -11.43 50.43
CA VAL A 390 0.28 -10.36 49.44
C VAL A 390 -0.64 -10.83 48.28
N PHE A 391 -0.47 -12.06 47.79
CA PHE A 391 -1.26 -12.62 46.69
C PHE A 391 -2.68 -13.06 47.07
N GLU A 392 -3.00 -13.18 48.35
CA GLU A 392 -4.38 -13.47 48.79
C GLU A 392 -5.25 -12.22 48.85
N SER A 393 -4.65 -11.04 49.06
CA SER A 393 -5.37 -9.76 49.21
C SER A 393 -5.34 -8.87 47.97
N GLN A 394 -4.38 -9.12 47.07
CA GLN A 394 -4.13 -8.33 45.86
C GLN A 394 -4.32 -9.17 44.59
N LYS A 395 -5.12 -8.69 43.64
CA LYS A 395 -5.28 -9.35 42.33
C LYS A 395 -4.39 -8.67 41.29
N PRO A 396 -3.42 -9.40 40.68
CA PRO A 396 -2.69 -8.89 39.52
C PRO A 396 -3.65 -8.75 38.33
N LEU A 397 -3.41 -7.73 37.51
CA LEU A 397 -4.29 -7.36 36.41
C LEU A 397 -3.44 -7.06 35.18
N TYR A 398 -3.49 -7.98 34.21
CA TYR A 398 -2.73 -7.90 32.97
C TYR A 398 -3.61 -7.37 31.83
N ALA A 399 -3.05 -6.50 31.00
CA ALA A 399 -3.67 -5.94 29.81
C ALA A 399 -2.68 -5.93 28.64
N VAL A 400 -3.18 -5.92 27.41
CA VAL A 400 -2.37 -5.88 26.17
C VAL A 400 -3.25 -5.19 25.06
N SER A 401 -2.75 -4.42 24.05
CA SER A 401 -3.55 -3.85 22.89
C SER A 401 -3.93 -4.72 21.62
N ARG A 402 -3.25 -4.70 20.42
CA ARG A 402 -3.61 -5.45 19.14
C ARG A 402 -2.60 -6.19 18.14
N ARG A 403 -1.26 -6.31 18.36
CA ARG A 403 -0.18 -7.20 17.74
C ARG A 403 0.81 -7.80 18.81
N TRP A 404 0.50 -8.79 19.69
CA TRP A 404 1.40 -9.24 20.82
C TRP A 404 2.50 -10.18 20.32
N THR A 405 2.93 -9.94 19.08
CA THR A 405 3.26 -10.99 18.13
C THR A 405 4.50 -10.59 17.33
N ASP A 406 5.71 -10.99 17.71
CA ASP A 406 6.25 -12.36 17.55
C ASP A 406 5.74 -13.47 18.50
N TYR A 407 4.51 -13.84 18.16
CA TYR A 407 3.56 -14.90 18.51
C TYR A 407 2.54 -14.82 17.33
N ASP A 408 1.35 -15.40 17.36
CA ASP A 408 0.32 -15.10 16.34
C ASP A 408 -1.08 -14.99 16.94
N PHE A 409 -1.80 -13.92 16.62
CA PHE A 409 -3.26 -13.89 16.84
C PHE A 409 -3.93 -14.74 15.76
N ARG A 410 -4.98 -15.49 16.14
CA ARG A 410 -5.76 -16.31 15.21
C ARG A 410 -6.35 -15.38 14.13
N HIS A 411 -5.86 -15.50 12.89
CA HIS A 411 -6.63 -15.05 11.73
C HIS A 411 -8.00 -15.70 11.82
N PRO A 412 -9.11 -14.94 11.72
CA PRO A 412 -10.42 -15.51 11.90
C PRO A 412 -10.63 -16.60 10.87
N THR A 413 -11.18 -17.73 11.30
CA THR A 413 -11.44 -18.87 10.39
C THR A 413 -12.41 -18.43 9.30
N ALA A 414 -12.43 -19.14 8.16
CA ALA A 414 -13.44 -18.87 7.14
C ALA A 414 -14.86 -18.94 7.72
N GLU A 415 -15.06 -19.77 8.74
CA GLU A 415 -16.29 -19.90 9.53
C GLU A 415 -16.57 -18.68 10.43
N GLU A 416 -15.61 -18.20 11.21
CA GLU A 416 -15.77 -16.98 12.05
C GLU A 416 -16.05 -15.73 11.19
N VAL A 417 -15.43 -15.65 10.00
CA VAL A 417 -15.70 -14.58 9.02
C VAL A 417 -17.09 -14.76 8.38
N LEU A 418 -17.47 -16.00 8.02
CA LEU A 418 -18.80 -16.32 7.49
C LEU A 418 -19.90 -16.04 8.51
N GLU A 419 -19.70 -16.39 9.79
CA GLU A 419 -20.62 -16.12 10.90
C GLU A 419 -20.84 -14.61 11.07
N TYR A 420 -19.75 -13.84 11.16
CA TYR A 420 -19.84 -12.37 11.24
C TYR A 420 -20.66 -11.77 10.08
N TRP A 421 -20.40 -12.19 8.85
CA TRP A 421 -21.12 -11.69 7.67
C TRP A 421 -22.56 -12.20 7.58
N THR A 422 -22.85 -13.43 7.97
CA THR A 422 -24.23 -13.99 8.00
C THR A 422 -25.08 -13.43 9.13
N LEU A 423 -24.47 -12.88 10.19
CA LEU A 423 -25.15 -12.07 11.21
C LEU A 423 -25.35 -10.61 10.77
N THR A 424 -24.56 -10.12 9.80
CA THR A 424 -24.56 -8.70 9.40
C THR A 424 -25.30 -8.43 8.08
N LEU A 425 -25.44 -9.42 7.20
CA LEU A 425 -26.04 -9.29 5.86
C LEU A 425 -27.44 -9.95 5.78
N PRO A 426 -28.28 -9.58 4.80
CA PRO A 426 -29.58 -10.22 4.59
C PRO A 426 -29.45 -11.71 4.19
N ARG A 427 -30.36 -12.57 4.67
CA ARG A 427 -30.35 -14.03 4.43
C ARG A 427 -30.14 -14.46 2.97
N VAL A 428 -30.60 -13.66 2.01
CA VAL A 428 -30.47 -13.91 0.56
C VAL A 428 -29.00 -13.97 0.12
N THR A 429 -28.08 -13.25 0.79
CA THR A 429 -26.67 -13.20 0.39
C THR A 429 -25.83 -14.38 0.89
N HIS A 430 -26.38 -15.24 1.77
CA HIS A 430 -25.61 -16.25 2.51
C HIS A 430 -24.99 -17.34 1.63
N GLY A 431 -25.70 -17.79 0.59
CA GLY A 431 -25.19 -18.80 -0.35
C GLY A 431 -24.00 -18.26 -1.17
N CYS A 432 -24.11 -17.01 -1.61
CA CYS A 432 -23.09 -16.31 -2.40
C CYS A 432 -21.80 -16.08 -1.60
N LEU A 433 -21.96 -15.74 -0.32
CA LEU A 433 -20.88 -15.51 0.62
C LEU A 433 -19.94 -16.73 0.77
N LYS A 434 -20.48 -17.95 0.74
CA LYS A 434 -19.67 -19.19 0.77
C LYS A 434 -18.80 -19.36 -0.49
N ILE A 435 -19.32 -18.95 -1.66
CA ILE A 435 -18.59 -19.02 -2.94
C ILE A 435 -17.48 -17.96 -2.97
N LEU A 436 -17.78 -16.73 -2.56
CA LEU A 436 -16.82 -15.62 -2.53
C LEU A 436 -15.61 -15.91 -1.60
N MET A 437 -15.83 -16.63 -0.49
CA MET A 437 -14.76 -17.03 0.44
C MET A 437 -13.85 -18.15 -0.09
N CYS A 438 -14.23 -18.84 -1.17
CA CYS A 438 -13.47 -19.98 -1.70
C CYS A 438 -12.11 -19.58 -2.29
N GLY A 439 -11.89 -18.29 -2.61
CA GLY A 439 -10.64 -17.75 -3.15
C GLY A 439 -9.63 -17.22 -2.11
N VAL A 440 -9.93 -17.27 -0.81
CA VAL A 440 -9.08 -16.63 0.23
C VAL A 440 -7.86 -17.47 0.61
N SER A 441 -7.71 -18.68 0.06
CA SER A 441 -6.70 -19.68 0.47
C SER A 441 -5.72 -20.07 -0.64
N THR A 442 -4.87 -19.14 -1.09
CA THR A 442 -3.67 -19.47 -1.88
C THR A 442 -2.40 -18.91 -1.26
N ARG A 443 -1.61 -19.79 -0.61
CA ARG A 443 -0.20 -19.52 -0.26
C ARG A 443 0.69 -20.10 -1.37
N ALA A 444 1.61 -19.30 -1.89
CA ALA A 444 2.71 -19.76 -2.74
C ALA A 444 4.06 -19.44 -2.06
N PRO A 445 5.09 -20.32 -2.12
CA PRO A 445 6.33 -20.15 -1.37
C PRO A 445 7.53 -19.68 -2.22
N PHE A 446 8.27 -18.67 -1.73
CA PHE A 446 9.70 -18.37 -1.92
C PHE A 446 9.99 -17.15 -0.99
N CYS A 447 11.07 -16.98 -0.23
CA CYS A 447 12.36 -17.68 -0.10
C CYS A 447 12.73 -17.87 1.39
N GLU A 448 13.58 -18.86 1.73
CA GLU A 448 13.72 -19.45 3.07
C GLU A 448 14.14 -18.53 4.23
N PHE A 449 14.71 -17.35 3.98
CA PHE A 449 15.06 -16.43 5.08
C PHE A 449 13.82 -15.78 5.73
N CYS A 450 12.68 -15.69 5.02
CA CYS A 450 11.38 -15.38 5.63
C CYS A 450 10.79 -16.56 6.43
N CYS A 451 11.13 -17.80 6.07
CA CYS A 451 10.54 -19.01 6.65
C CYS A 451 10.96 -19.22 8.12
N SER A 452 12.13 -18.76 8.54
CA SER A 452 12.59 -18.88 9.94
C SER A 452 11.65 -18.18 10.95
N ARG A 453 11.12 -17.00 10.61
CA ARG A 453 10.13 -16.28 11.45
C ARG A 453 8.74 -16.95 11.41
N LEU A 454 8.38 -17.59 10.30
CA LEU A 454 7.14 -18.35 10.16
C LEU A 454 7.16 -19.62 11.02
N ILE A 455 8.27 -20.36 11.01
CA ILE A 455 8.48 -21.57 11.82
C ILE A 455 8.50 -21.23 13.32
N ARG A 456 9.13 -20.12 13.72
CA ARG A 456 9.13 -19.63 15.12
C ARG A 456 7.71 -19.43 15.66
N ARG A 457 6.77 -18.91 14.84
CA ARG A 457 5.38 -18.68 15.24
C ARG A 457 4.54 -19.95 15.33
N LEU A 458 4.78 -20.93 14.45
CA LEU A 458 4.13 -22.25 14.51
C LEU A 458 4.56 -23.01 15.78
N ARG A 459 5.85 -23.02 16.12
CA ARG A 459 6.38 -23.71 17.30
C ARG A 459 5.75 -23.22 18.61
N LEU A 460 5.63 -21.90 18.79
CA LEU A 460 5.09 -21.27 19.99
C LEU A 460 3.58 -21.43 20.17
N ARG A 461 2.88 -22.04 19.20
CA ARG A 461 1.41 -22.09 19.14
C ARG A 461 0.84 -23.51 19.20
N CYS A 462 1.52 -24.48 18.61
CA CYS A 462 1.11 -25.89 18.70
C CYS A 462 1.53 -26.51 20.03
N TRP A 463 2.70 -26.12 20.53
CA TRP A 463 3.24 -26.53 21.82
C TRP A 463 3.49 -25.24 22.62
N PRO A 464 2.43 -24.56 23.10
CA PRO A 464 2.63 -23.49 24.08
C PRO A 464 3.30 -24.17 25.28
N PRO A 465 4.56 -23.84 25.61
CA PRO A 465 5.20 -24.46 26.76
C PRO A 465 4.35 -24.13 28.00
N SER A 466 4.13 -25.14 28.85
CA SER A 466 3.40 -25.01 30.12
C SER A 466 3.90 -23.85 30.98
N GLU A 467 5.17 -23.53 30.77
CA GLU A 467 5.90 -22.40 31.29
C GLU A 467 6.53 -21.65 30.10
N LEU A 468 5.86 -20.63 29.57
CA LEU A 468 6.42 -19.81 28.49
C LEU A 468 7.43 -18.83 29.09
N ASP A 469 8.67 -19.31 29.20
CA ASP A 469 9.84 -18.48 29.44
C ASP A 469 10.01 -17.53 28.25
N THR A 470 9.75 -16.25 28.52
CA THR A 470 9.88 -15.17 27.55
C THR A 470 11.33 -14.81 27.25
N GLY A 471 12.29 -15.45 27.93
CA GLY A 471 13.72 -15.11 27.93
C GLY A 471 14.04 -13.88 28.79
N HIS A 472 13.08 -13.42 29.59
CA HIS A 472 13.13 -12.14 30.32
C HIS A 472 12.79 -12.28 31.81
N GLY A 473 12.95 -13.49 32.38
CA GLY A 473 12.83 -13.72 33.83
C GLY A 473 11.40 -13.83 34.36
N PHE A 474 10.39 -13.64 33.51
CA PHE A 474 8.99 -13.96 33.84
C PHE A 474 8.43 -15.00 32.88
N ARG A 475 7.74 -15.95 33.50
CA ARG A 475 7.21 -17.16 32.88
C ARG A 475 5.69 -17.03 32.83
N LEU A 476 5.13 -17.10 31.63
CA LEU A 476 3.67 -17.13 31.48
C LEU A 476 3.22 -18.57 31.70
N LEU A 477 2.75 -18.83 32.92
CA LEU A 477 2.11 -20.08 33.32
C LEU A 477 0.64 -20.06 32.84
N LEU A 478 0.16 -21.16 32.28
CA LEU A 478 -1.28 -21.35 32.10
C LEU A 478 -1.94 -21.50 33.48
N GLY A 479 -2.97 -20.68 33.75
CA GLY A 479 -3.87 -20.80 34.90
C GLY A 479 -5.21 -21.41 34.50
#